data_AF-F2KF05-F1
#
_entry.id   AF-F2KF05-F1
#
_cell.length_a   1.000
_cell.length_b   1.000
_cell.length_c   1.000
_cell.angle_alpha   90.00
_cell.angle_beta   90.00
_cell.angle_gamma   90.00
#
_symmetry.space_group_name_H-M   'P 1'
#
loop_
_entity.id
_entity.type
_entity.pdbx_description
1 polymer ?
#
loop_
_entity_poly.entity_id
_entity_poly.type
_entity_poly.pdbx_seq_one_letter_code
_entity_poly.pdbx_strand_id
1 'polypeptide(L)'
;METLHQSASDGTIIFLPHRLNRQPVVVRGLTADELWICTGLSATAGITLGIPAAWLASSIAVVPTAVVLTIAAGLFIGGGLLRRQKRGRPETWLYRQIQWRLANKCPGLTRRFAYELITRSGVWTTRRGDA
;
A
#
# COMPACT_ATOMS: atom_id res chain seq x y z
N MET A 1 15.74 19.32 30.87
CA MET A 1 14.48 18.58 30.62
C MET A 1 14.83 17.11 30.66
N GLU A 2 14.73 16.50 31.84
CA GLU A 2 14.98 15.07 32.03
C GLU A 2 13.80 14.28 31.45
N THR A 3 14.07 13.45 30.45
CA THR A 3 13.11 12.48 29.94
C THR A 3 13.00 11.36 30.97
N LEU A 4 11.92 11.38 31.78
CA LEU A 4 11.63 10.30 32.72
C LEU A 4 11.42 8.99 31.94
N HIS A 5 12.43 8.11 31.98
CA HIS A 5 12.28 6.70 31.63
C HIS A 5 11.40 6.03 32.68
N GLN A 6 10.08 6.10 32.49
CA GLN A 6 9.12 5.48 33.39
C GLN A 6 8.99 3.98 33.06
N SER A 7 9.95 3.20 33.55
CA SER A 7 9.86 1.75 33.62
C SER A 7 8.97 1.36 34.80
N ALA A 8 8.05 0.42 34.62
CA ALA A 8 7.35 -0.18 35.75
C ALA A 8 8.36 -0.91 36.66
N SER A 9 8.05 -1.07 37.95
CA SER A 9 8.89 -1.78 38.92
C SER A 9 9.31 -3.18 38.48
N ASP A 10 8.56 -3.78 37.55
CA ASP A 10 8.79 -5.13 36.99
C ASP A 10 9.60 -5.11 35.68
N GLY A 11 10.32 -4.03 35.36
CA GLY A 11 11.13 -3.92 34.15
C GLY A 11 10.33 -3.82 32.84
N THR A 12 9.01 -3.67 32.93
CA THR A 12 8.12 -3.54 31.78
C THR A 12 8.00 -2.07 31.38
N ILE A 13 8.23 -1.78 30.09
CA ILE A 13 8.09 -0.44 29.53
C ILE A 13 6.60 -0.07 29.53
N ILE A 14 6.21 0.97 30.27
CA ILE A 14 4.80 1.40 30.45
C ILE A 14 4.19 1.94 29.14
N PHE A 15 5.03 2.18 28.13
CA PHE A 15 4.61 2.67 26.82
C PHE A 15 4.81 1.61 25.75
N LEU A 16 3.73 1.21 25.08
CA LEU A 16 3.79 0.37 23.89
C LEU A 16 4.19 1.25 22.68
N PRO A 17 5.37 1.05 22.07
CA PRO A 17 5.81 1.90 20.98
C PRO A 17 4.91 1.71 19.76
N HIS A 18 4.02 2.67 19.52
CA HIS A 18 3.07 2.64 18.38
C HIS A 18 3.78 2.56 17.02
N ARG A 19 5.04 2.99 16.94
CA ARG A 19 5.86 2.91 15.73
C ARG A 19 6.34 1.49 15.40
N LEU A 20 6.35 0.58 16.38
CA LEU A 20 6.76 -0.81 16.15
C LEU A 20 5.70 -1.59 15.36
N ASN A 21 4.41 -1.27 15.55
CA ASN A 21 3.31 -1.91 14.83
C ASN A 21 3.00 -1.22 13.48
N ARG A 22 3.72 -0.14 13.15
CA ARG A 22 3.51 0.61 11.90
C ARG A 22 4.58 0.19 10.90
N GLN A 23 4.15 -0.14 9.69
CA GLN A 23 5.08 -0.40 8.60
C GLN A 23 5.95 0.85 8.36
N PRO A 24 7.28 0.69 8.28
CA PRO A 24 8.16 1.81 7.98
C PRO A 24 7.99 2.26 6.53
N VAL A 25 8.23 3.56 6.30
CA VAL A 25 8.37 4.12 4.95
C VAL A 25 9.75 3.77 4.41
N VAL A 26 9.82 3.23 3.19
CA VAL A 26 11.05 2.73 2.57
C VAL A 26 11.60 3.73 1.55
N VAL A 27 10.83 4.04 0.50
CA VAL A 27 11.28 4.92 -0.60
C VAL A 27 10.27 6.03 -0.82
N ARG A 28 10.72 7.29 -0.73
CA ARG A 28 9.91 8.48 -1.10
C ARG A 28 8.56 8.59 -0.37
N GLY A 29 8.43 7.97 0.82
CA GLY A 29 7.19 7.92 1.60
C GLY A 29 6.25 6.75 1.30
N LEU A 30 6.67 5.81 0.44
CA LEU A 30 5.98 4.54 0.19
C LEU A 30 6.31 3.53 1.27
N THR A 31 5.33 2.75 1.72
CA THR A 31 5.59 1.54 2.52
C THR A 31 6.14 0.42 1.63
N ALA A 32 6.72 -0.62 2.23
CA ALA A 32 7.27 -1.75 1.49
C ALA A 32 6.23 -2.40 0.54
N ASP A 33 5.00 -2.59 1.02
CA ASP A 33 3.92 -3.19 0.23
C ASP A 33 3.55 -2.35 -1.01
N GLU A 34 3.56 -1.03 -0.85
CA GLU A 34 3.24 -0.11 -1.93
C GLU A 34 4.35 -0.03 -2.95
N LEU A 35 5.60 -0.13 -2.48
CA LEU A 35 6.76 -0.23 -3.34
C LEU A 35 6.65 -1.47 -4.23
N TRP A 36 6.30 -2.62 -3.67
CA TRP A 36 6.13 -3.86 -4.44
C TRP A 36 5.03 -3.74 -5.50
N ILE A 37 3.86 -3.21 -5.13
CA ILE A 37 2.76 -2.99 -6.08
C ILE A 37 3.18 -2.03 -7.19
N CYS A 38 3.79 -0.89 -6.84
CA CYS A 38 4.21 0.12 -7.80
C CYS A 38 5.31 -0.40 -8.72
N THR A 39 6.30 -1.11 -8.17
CA THR A 39 7.39 -1.72 -8.92
C THR A 39 6.86 -2.79 -9.86
N GLY A 40 5.98 -3.68 -9.40
CA GLY A 40 5.36 -4.71 -10.22
C GLY A 40 4.56 -4.13 -11.38
N LEU A 41 3.70 -3.13 -11.14
CA LEU A 41 2.96 -2.43 -12.19
C LEU A 41 3.89 -1.76 -13.21
N SER A 42 4.94 -1.11 -12.73
CA SER A 42 5.88 -0.38 -13.59
C SER A 42 6.79 -1.31 -14.38
N ALA A 43 7.17 -2.45 -13.80
CA ALA A 43 7.92 -3.51 -14.48
C ALA A 43 7.07 -4.14 -15.58
N THR A 44 5.80 -4.47 -15.31
CA THR A 44 4.87 -4.97 -16.32
C THR A 44 4.70 -3.98 -17.46
N ALA A 45 4.51 -2.69 -17.14
CA ALA A 45 4.46 -1.64 -18.17
C ALA A 45 5.76 -1.56 -18.98
N GLY A 46 6.91 -1.69 -18.30
CA GLY A 46 8.23 -1.71 -18.93
C GLY A 46 8.46 -2.88 -19.86
N ILE A 47 7.96 -4.07 -19.51
CA ILE A 47 8.02 -5.24 -20.40
C ILE A 47 7.09 -5.03 -21.60
N THR A 48 5.85 -4.60 -21.36
CA THR A 48 4.86 -4.37 -22.42
C THR A 48 5.32 -3.31 -23.42
N LEU A 49 6.01 -2.25 -22.97
CA LEU A 49 6.59 -1.22 -23.84
C LEU A 49 7.97 -1.63 -24.38
N GLY A 50 8.76 -2.37 -23.61
CA GLY A 50 10.11 -2.78 -23.93
C GLY A 50 10.18 -3.84 -25.03
N ILE A 51 9.23 -4.78 -25.08
CA ILE A 51 9.15 -5.80 -26.14
C ILE A 51 9.01 -5.17 -27.55
N PRO A 52 8.02 -4.29 -27.83
CA PRO A 52 7.91 -3.66 -29.14
C PRO A 52 9.09 -2.72 -29.42
N ALA A 53 9.62 -2.03 -28.41
CA ALA A 53 10.81 -1.21 -28.57
C ALA A 53 12.06 -2.03 -28.94
N ALA A 54 12.22 -3.22 -28.36
CA ALA A 54 13.32 -4.14 -28.66
C ALA A 54 13.21 -4.72 -30.08
N TRP A 55 11.99 -4.98 -30.55
CA TRP A 55 11.75 -5.38 -31.94
C TRP A 55 12.14 -4.25 -32.91
N LEU A 56 11.73 -3.02 -32.62
CA LEU A 56 12.06 -1.85 -33.45
C LEU A 56 13.56 -1.55 -33.47
N ALA A 57 14.23 -1.67 -32.32
CA ALA A 57 15.66 -1.44 -32.20
C ALA A 57 16.51 -2.66 -32.61
N SER A 58 15.88 -3.80 -32.95
CA SER A 58 16.54 -5.08 -33.22
C SER A 58 17.55 -5.50 -32.14
N SER A 59 17.30 -5.11 -30.88
CA SER A 59 18.23 -5.32 -29.77
C SER A 59 17.48 -5.74 -28.51
N ILE A 60 17.81 -6.93 -28.02
CA ILE A 60 17.19 -7.50 -26.82
C ILE A 60 17.55 -6.72 -25.55
N ALA A 61 18.66 -5.99 -25.55
CA ALA A 61 19.11 -5.16 -24.43
C ALA A 61 18.16 -3.97 -24.14
N VAL A 62 17.28 -3.64 -25.09
CA VAL A 62 16.27 -2.58 -24.93
C VAL A 62 15.18 -2.98 -23.92
N VAL A 63 14.89 -4.27 -23.76
CA VAL A 63 13.87 -4.72 -22.80
C VAL A 63 14.26 -4.43 -21.35
N PRO A 64 15.42 -4.88 -20.82
CA PRO A 64 15.79 -4.61 -19.43
C PRO A 64 16.01 -3.11 -19.15
N THR A 65 16.50 -2.35 -20.13
CA THR A 65 16.67 -0.89 -19.98
C THR A 65 15.32 -0.17 -19.91
N ALA A 66 14.36 -0.55 -20.75
CA ALA A 66 12.99 -0.03 -20.67
C ALA A 66 12.33 -0.34 -19.32
N VAL A 67 12.50 -1.56 -18.81
CA VAL A 67 11.97 -1.97 -17.49
C VAL A 67 12.56 -1.13 -16.36
N VAL A 68 13.87 -0.93 -16.33
CA VAL A 68 14.52 -0.09 -15.29
C VAL A 68 14.03 1.35 -15.37
N LEU A 69 13.93 1.91 -16.59
CA LEU A 69 13.43 3.27 -16.80
C LEU A 69 11.98 3.43 -16.34
N THR A 70 11.09 2.51 -16.69
CA THR A 70 9.70 2.59 -16.28
C THR A 70 9.54 2.37 -14.77
N ILE A 71 10.32 1.50 -14.14
CA ILE A 71 10.33 1.35 -12.67
C ILE A 71 10.75 2.66 -12.01
N ALA A 72 11.86 3.28 -12.45
CA ALA A 72 12.34 4.54 -11.89
C ALA A 72 11.28 5.65 -12.04
N ALA A 73 10.70 5.81 -13.23
CA ALA A 73 9.63 6.77 -13.49
C ALA A 73 8.37 6.48 -12.66
N GLY A 74 7.97 5.20 -12.59
CA GLY A 74 6.81 4.73 -11.85
C GLY A 74 6.94 4.97 -10.35
N LEU A 75 8.12 4.72 -9.76
CA LEU A 75 8.37 5.02 -8.35
C LEU A 75 8.39 6.53 -8.07
N PHE A 76 8.93 7.34 -8.98
CA PHE A 76 8.97 8.80 -8.85
C PHE A 76 7.55 9.39 -8.88
N ILE A 77 6.76 9.01 -9.88
CA ILE A 77 5.39 9.50 -10.10
C ILE A 77 4.45 8.88 -9.07
N GLY A 78 4.49 7.56 -8.91
CA GLY A 78 3.68 6.78 -7.98
C GLY A 78 3.88 7.21 -6.53
N GLY A 79 5.13 7.42 -6.10
CA GLY A 79 5.42 7.97 -4.77
C GLY A 79 4.86 9.39 -4.57
N GLY A 80 4.94 10.24 -5.59
CA GLY A 80 4.34 11.58 -5.56
C GLY A 80 2.82 11.56 -5.45
N LEU A 81 2.16 10.71 -6.24
CA LEU A 81 0.70 10.58 -6.26
C LEU A 81 0.18 9.92 -4.98
N LEU A 82 0.78 8.82 -4.52
CA LEU A 82 0.40 8.15 -3.28
C LEU A 82 0.56 9.07 -2.08
N ARG A 83 1.62 9.88 -2.02
CA ARG A 83 1.81 10.84 -0.93
C ARG A 83 0.71 11.91 -0.87
N ARG A 84 0.14 12.30 -2.02
CA ARG A 84 -1.03 13.20 -2.08
C ARG A 84 -2.30 12.49 -1.63
N GLN A 85 -2.51 11.27 -2.11
CA GLN A 85 -3.71 10.48 -1.80
C GLN A 85 -3.76 9.99 -0.34
N LYS A 86 -2.60 9.75 0.27
CA LYS A 86 -2.48 9.34 1.69
C LYS A 86 -2.72 10.46 2.71
N ARG A 87 -2.89 11.72 2.30
CA ARG A 87 -3.09 12.83 3.24
C ARG A 87 -4.35 12.60 4.09
N GLY A 88 -4.16 12.45 5.41
CA GLY A 88 -5.25 12.22 6.36
C GLY A 88 -5.90 10.84 6.29
N ARG A 89 -5.30 9.87 5.58
CA ARG A 89 -5.82 8.50 5.45
C ARG A 89 -4.97 7.51 6.28
N PRO A 90 -5.56 6.41 6.78
CA PRO A 90 -4.82 5.40 7.53
C PRO A 90 -3.80 4.63 6.66
N GLU A 91 -2.75 4.09 7.28
CA GLU A 91 -1.65 3.38 6.61
C GLU A 91 -2.11 2.25 5.67
N THR A 92 -3.11 1.47 6.09
CA THR A 92 -3.65 0.33 5.31
C THR A 92 -4.71 0.73 4.29
N TRP A 93 -4.94 2.04 4.10
CA TRP A 93 -6.01 2.55 3.26
C TRP A 93 -5.91 2.05 1.81
N LEU A 94 -4.73 2.09 1.20
CA LEU A 94 -4.56 1.70 -0.20
C LEU A 94 -4.98 0.25 -0.43
N TYR A 95 -4.45 -0.65 0.39
CA TYR A 95 -4.77 -2.07 0.36
C TYR A 95 -6.28 -2.30 0.55
N ARG A 96 -6.87 -1.66 1.57
CA ARG A 96 -8.29 -1.80 1.88
C ARG A 96 -9.20 -1.21 0.81
N GLN A 97 -8.76 -0.13 0.15
CA GLN A 97 -9.46 0.50 -0.95
C GLN A 97 -9.44 -0.38 -2.21
N ILE A 98 -8.31 -1.05 -2.49
CA ILE A 98 -8.20 -2.03 -3.59
C ILE A 98 -9.11 -3.23 -3.29
N GLN A 99 -9.06 -3.77 -2.07
CA GLN A 99 -9.95 -4.86 -1.65
C GLN A 99 -11.42 -4.48 -1.79
N TRP A 100 -11.82 -3.30 -1.32
CA TRP A 100 -13.19 -2.81 -1.44
C TRP A 100 -13.61 -2.64 -2.91
N ARG A 101 -12.74 -2.08 -3.76
CA ARG A 101 -13.01 -1.95 -5.21
C ARG A 101 -13.17 -3.31 -5.88
N LEU A 102 -12.32 -4.28 -5.53
CA LEU A 102 -12.39 -5.63 -6.06
C LEU A 102 -13.66 -6.35 -5.61
N ALA A 103 -14.02 -6.21 -4.32
CA ALA A 103 -15.25 -6.74 -3.76
C ALA A 103 -16.50 -6.20 -4.48
N ASN A 104 -16.51 -4.92 -4.83
CA ASN A 104 -17.66 -4.29 -5.47
C ASN A 104 -17.74 -4.50 -6.99
N LYS A 105 -16.59 -4.63 -7.69
CA LYS A 105 -16.57 -4.76 -9.16
C LYS A 105 -16.46 -6.21 -9.66
N CYS A 106 -15.83 -7.10 -8.90
CA CYS A 106 -15.55 -8.47 -9.34
C CYS A 106 -15.82 -9.49 -8.22
N PRO A 107 -17.09 -9.75 -7.85
CA PRO A 107 -17.45 -10.62 -6.72
C PRO A 107 -16.82 -12.03 -6.79
N GLY A 108 -16.64 -12.57 -7.99
CA GLY A 108 -16.03 -13.89 -8.19
C GLY A 108 -14.53 -13.95 -7.89
N LEU A 109 -13.79 -12.87 -8.14
CA LEU A 109 -12.36 -12.76 -7.81
C LEU A 109 -12.15 -12.54 -6.30
N THR A 110 -13.12 -11.89 -5.65
CA THR A 110 -13.11 -11.61 -4.21
C THR A 110 -12.98 -12.90 -3.40
N ARG A 111 -13.71 -13.98 -3.77
CA ARG A 111 -13.65 -15.27 -3.06
C ARG A 111 -12.25 -15.91 -3.06
N ARG A 112 -11.39 -15.56 -4.02
CA ARG A 112 -10.04 -16.14 -4.17
C ARG A 112 -8.93 -15.27 -3.57
N PHE A 113 -9.12 -13.95 -3.53
CA PHE A 113 -8.05 -13.00 -3.18
C PHE A 113 -8.40 -12.03 -2.04
N ALA A 114 -9.66 -11.89 -1.68
CA ALA A 114 -10.11 -10.92 -0.68
C ALA A 114 -10.81 -11.62 0.49
N TYR A 115 -10.43 -11.18 1.69
CA TYR A 115 -11.12 -11.55 2.92
C TYR A 115 -12.55 -10.99 2.90
N GLU A 116 -13.47 -11.65 3.60
CA GLU A 116 -14.89 -11.31 3.65
C GLU A 116 -15.09 -9.90 4.25
N LEU A 117 -15.03 -8.87 3.39
CA LEU A 117 -15.27 -7.50 3.80
C LEU A 117 -16.76 -7.31 4.01
N ILE A 118 -17.13 -6.80 5.19
CA ILE A 118 -18.49 -6.34 5.47
C ILE A 118 -18.73 -5.07 4.63
N THR A 119 -19.42 -5.19 3.50
CA THR A 119 -19.78 -4.08 2.62
C THR A 119 -21.17 -3.51 2.88
N ARG A 120 -21.89 -4.06 3.85
CA ARG A 120 -23.27 -3.67 4.16
C ARG A 120 -23.31 -2.33 4.92
N SER A 121 -24.12 -1.40 4.43
CA SER A 121 -24.48 -0.18 5.15
C SER A 121 -25.77 -0.40 5.95
N GLY A 122 -25.82 0.11 7.18
CA GLY A 122 -27.01 0.04 8.03
C GLY A 122 -27.09 1.24 8.95
N VAL A 123 -28.31 1.58 9.37
CA VAL A 123 -28.54 2.61 10.40
C VAL A 123 -28.36 1.95 11.76
N TRP A 124 -27.49 2.51 12.58
CA TRP A 124 -27.31 2.07 13.96
C TRP A 124 -28.10 2.98 14.90
N THR A 125 -28.90 2.38 15.78
CA THR A 125 -29.56 3.11 16.88
C THR A 125 -29.04 2.56 18.20
N THR A 126 -28.67 3.45 19.12
CA THR A 126 -28.31 3.05 20.49
C THR A 126 -29.52 3.30 21.37
N ARG A 127 -30.34 2.27 21.60
CA ARG A 127 -31.38 2.36 22.64
C ARG A 127 -30.70 2.08 23.98
N ARG A 128 -30.62 3.07 24.87
CA ARG A 128 -30.41 2.79 26.29
C ARG A 128 -31.69 2.14 26.81
N GLY A 129 -31.58 0.95 27.39
CA GLY A 129 -32.70 0.35 28.10
C GLY A 129 -32.95 1.16 29.36
N ASP A 130 -34.18 1.62 29.54
CA ASP A 130 -34.61 2.14 30.83
C ASP A 130 -34.63 0.97 31.80
N ALA A 131 -33.91 1.14 32.92
CA ALA A 131 -33.75 0.17 34.00
C ALA A 131 -35.01 0.09 34.87
#